data_AF-A0A971NHS1-F1
#
_entry.id   AF-A0A971NHS1-F1
#
_cell.length_a   1.000
_cell.length_b   1.000
_cell.length_c   1.000
_cell.angle_alpha   90.00
_cell.angle_beta   90.00
_cell.angle_gamma   90.00
#
_symmetry.space_group_name_H-M   'P 1'
#
loop_
_entity.id
_entity.type
_entity.pdbx_description
1 polymer ?
#
loop_
_entity_poly.entity_id
_entity_poly.type
_entity_poly.pdbx_seq_one_letter_code
_entity_poly.pdbx_strand_id
1 'polypeptide(L)'
;MKRTKYVITVIVAAAMLAALLSGCVEEKAAVEVVVQSPVPKKTEVRLISGSEYTVSEMLYYSPDSSEITMPEPGIFYQIGSDGSVNIVDALSGEVLESCSGGSEYKEIDEDEWESLFTCGLTVDISSYSERLQYDASDNYRFYLLDDEVWLGTVRDGKLLSLFKMTANTAK
;
A
#
# COMPACT_ATOMS: atom_id res chain seq x y z
N MET A 1 11.71 -48.98 18.42
CA MET A 1 11.80 -47.56 18.85
C MET A 1 13.05 -47.46 19.72
N LYS A 2 14.08 -46.64 19.52
CA LYS A 2 14.36 -45.46 18.68
C LYS A 2 15.77 -45.63 18.13
N ARG A 3 15.97 -45.41 16.82
CA ARG A 3 17.29 -45.24 16.20
C ARG A 3 17.54 -43.73 16.17
N THR A 4 18.40 -43.21 17.04
CA THR A 4 18.89 -41.84 16.89
C THR A 4 20.20 -41.92 16.13
N LYS A 5 20.12 -41.53 14.86
CA LYS A 5 21.21 -41.49 13.91
C LYS A 5 22.11 -40.30 14.21
N TYR A 6 23.40 -40.57 14.16
CA TYR A 6 24.50 -39.63 14.02
C TYR A 6 24.16 -38.51 13.02
N VAL A 7 24.39 -37.26 13.40
CA VAL A 7 24.61 -36.19 12.42
C VAL A 7 26.10 -35.90 12.45
N ILE A 8 26.74 -36.48 11.44
CA ILE A 8 28.13 -36.33 11.08
C ILE A 8 28.33 -34.91 10.54
N THR A 9 29.31 -34.23 11.13
CA THR A 9 29.94 -32.99 10.69
C THR A 9 30.28 -33.03 9.19
N VAL A 10 29.97 -31.97 8.43
CA VAL A 10 30.68 -31.69 7.17
C VAL A 10 31.14 -30.24 7.18
N ILE A 11 32.43 -30.12 7.48
CA ILE A 11 33.30 -28.97 7.28
C ILE A 11 33.44 -28.77 5.76
N VAL A 12 33.20 -27.55 5.27
CA VAL A 12 33.78 -27.12 3.99
C VAL A 12 34.72 -25.97 4.29
N ALA A 13 35.98 -26.35 4.47
CA ALA A 13 37.12 -25.47 4.54
C ALA A 13 37.47 -25.01 3.12
N ALA A 14 37.45 -23.70 2.87
CA ALA A 14 38.14 -23.10 1.73
C ALA A 14 39.46 -22.52 2.25
N ALA A 15 40.55 -23.13 1.80
CA ALA A 15 41.92 -22.91 2.26
C ALA A 15 42.44 -21.49 1.93
N MET A 16 43.11 -20.86 2.89
CA MET A 16 43.97 -19.70 2.63
C MET A 16 45.42 -20.16 2.42
N LEU A 17 45.92 -19.79 1.23
CA LEU A 17 47.12 -19.01 0.95
C LEU A 17 48.37 -19.11 1.86
N ALA A 18 49.51 -19.30 1.17
CA ALA A 18 50.81 -18.66 1.37
C ALA A 18 51.57 -18.83 2.70
N ALA A 19 52.63 -19.65 2.60
CA ALA A 19 54.02 -19.26 2.79
C ALA A 19 54.42 -18.36 3.98
N LEU A 20 55.13 -19.01 4.91
CA LEU A 20 56.47 -18.66 5.41
C LEU A 20 56.67 -17.34 6.19
N LEU A 21 56.95 -17.56 7.48
CA LEU A 21 58.02 -16.96 8.31
C LEU A 21 57.89 -15.50 8.79
N SER A 22 58.35 -15.33 10.04
CA SER A 22 58.45 -14.10 10.84
C SER A 22 57.12 -13.68 11.46
N GLY A 23 56.87 -13.77 12.78
CA GLY A 23 57.79 -13.47 13.87
C GLY A 23 57.81 -11.96 14.11
N CYS A 24 56.70 -11.39 14.60
CA CYS A 24 56.64 -10.16 15.40
C CYS A 24 55.21 -9.98 15.95
N VAL A 25 55.15 -9.63 17.23
CA VAL A 25 53.95 -9.34 18.00
C VAL A 25 53.32 -8.05 17.48
N GLU A 26 52.04 -8.09 17.11
CA GLU A 26 51.23 -6.90 16.87
C GLU A 26 49.84 -7.10 17.48
N GLU A 27 49.58 -6.31 18.53
CA GLU A 27 48.30 -6.10 19.16
C GLU A 27 47.38 -5.40 18.14
N LYS A 28 46.45 -6.14 17.53
CA LYS A 28 45.44 -5.55 16.64
C LYS A 28 44.11 -5.40 17.38
N ALA A 29 43.76 -4.14 17.63
CA ALA A 29 42.42 -3.70 18.01
C ALA A 29 41.37 -4.38 17.13
N ALA A 30 40.35 -4.95 17.77
CA ALA A 30 39.18 -5.47 17.11
C ALA A 30 38.44 -4.29 16.44
N VAL A 31 38.52 -4.22 15.11
CA VAL A 31 37.64 -3.36 14.33
C VAL A 31 36.28 -4.04 14.28
N GLU A 32 35.34 -3.49 15.04
CA GLU A 32 33.92 -3.83 14.94
C GLU A 32 33.43 -3.42 13.55
N VAL A 33 33.29 -4.40 12.65
CA VAL A 33 32.61 -4.19 11.38
C VAL A 33 31.11 -4.13 11.70
N VAL A 34 30.61 -2.92 11.92
CA VAL A 34 29.17 -2.64 11.96
C VAL A 34 28.64 -2.89 10.54
N VAL A 35 28.17 -4.10 10.29
CA VAL A 35 27.34 -4.41 9.12
C VAL A 35 26.03 -3.65 9.34
N GLN A 36 25.97 -2.42 8.85
CA GLN A 36 24.70 -1.72 8.71
C GLN A 36 23.88 -2.52 7.69
N SER A 37 22.96 -3.34 8.20
CA SER A 37 21.84 -3.82 7.38
C SER A 37 21.21 -2.60 6.69
N PRO A 38 20.99 -2.64 5.37
CA PRO A 38 20.35 -1.53 4.69
C PRO A 38 18.98 -1.32 5.35
N VAL A 39 18.77 -0.12 5.90
CA VAL A 39 17.46 0.33 6.34
C VAL A 39 16.54 0.14 5.12
N PRO A 40 15.47 -0.67 5.23
CA PRO A 40 14.56 -0.85 4.11
C PRO A 40 14.05 0.54 3.70
N LYS A 41 14.29 0.92 2.44
CA LYS A 41 13.70 2.13 1.88
C LYS A 41 12.20 1.97 2.02
N LYS A 42 11.57 2.86 2.79
CA LYS A 42 10.12 3.01 2.90
C LYS A 42 9.57 3.08 1.47
N THR A 43 8.83 2.06 1.05
CA THR A 43 8.18 2.03 -0.25
C THR A 43 7.14 3.13 -0.23
N GLU A 44 7.28 4.17 -1.05
CA GLU A 44 6.28 5.23 -1.11
C GLU A 44 4.95 4.63 -1.55
N VAL A 45 3.95 4.70 -0.67
CA VAL A 45 2.60 4.23 -0.95
C VAL A 45 1.94 5.18 -1.96
N ARG A 46 1.63 4.66 -3.15
CA ARG A 46 1.02 5.41 -4.26
C ARG A 46 0.08 4.51 -5.06
N LEU A 47 -0.88 5.11 -5.76
CA LEU A 47 -1.66 4.39 -6.78
C LEU A 47 -0.72 3.91 -7.88
N ILE A 48 -0.91 2.67 -8.32
CA ILE A 48 -0.04 2.05 -9.31
C ILE A 48 -0.46 2.56 -10.69
N SER A 49 0.40 3.33 -11.36
CA SER A 49 0.12 3.79 -12.72
C SER A 49 -0.08 2.61 -13.68
N GLY A 50 -1.13 2.69 -14.50
CA GLY A 50 -1.49 1.64 -15.46
C GLY A 50 -2.18 0.43 -14.83
N SER A 51 -2.50 0.47 -13.54
CA SER A 51 -3.31 -0.58 -12.92
C SER A 51 -4.79 -0.26 -13.00
N GLU A 52 -5.58 -1.31 -12.76
CA GLU A 52 -7.03 -1.25 -12.63
C GLU A 52 -7.39 -1.67 -11.21
N TYR A 53 -8.36 -1.01 -10.60
CA TYR A 53 -8.86 -1.35 -9.28
C TYR A 53 -10.34 -1.71 -9.35
N THR A 54 -10.73 -2.71 -8.57
CA THR A 54 -12.14 -3.08 -8.36
C THR A 54 -12.49 -3.03 -6.88
N VAL A 55 -13.76 -2.83 -6.61
CA VAL A 55 -14.28 -2.83 -5.24
C VAL A 55 -14.32 -4.26 -4.73
N SER A 56 -13.73 -4.48 -3.55
CA SER A 56 -13.72 -5.79 -2.89
C SER A 56 -14.63 -5.83 -1.67
N GLU A 57 -14.73 -4.73 -0.92
CA GLU A 57 -15.49 -4.66 0.34
C GLU A 57 -16.03 -3.26 0.57
N MET A 58 -17.22 -3.14 1.15
CA MET A 58 -17.78 -1.87 1.63
C MET A 58 -17.43 -1.71 3.12
N LEU A 59 -16.72 -0.63 3.44
CA LEU A 59 -16.28 -0.32 4.81
C LEU A 59 -17.22 0.65 5.52
N TYR A 60 -17.85 1.56 4.75
CA TYR A 60 -18.79 2.53 5.29
C TYR A 60 -19.85 2.90 4.28
N TYR A 61 -21.04 3.24 4.80
CA TYR A 61 -22.14 3.83 4.08
C TYR A 61 -22.83 4.86 4.97
N SER A 62 -23.10 6.05 4.43
CA SER A 62 -23.78 7.12 5.16
C SER A 62 -25.26 6.77 5.37
N PRO A 63 -25.74 6.67 6.62
CA PRO A 63 -27.14 6.37 6.91
C PRO A 63 -28.12 7.43 6.39
N ASP A 64 -27.65 8.65 6.17
CA ASP A 64 -28.46 9.78 5.71
C ASP A 64 -28.54 9.88 4.18
N SER A 65 -27.75 9.07 3.46
CA SER A 65 -27.80 9.04 2.01
C SER A 65 -29.04 8.28 1.53
N SER A 66 -29.90 8.94 0.76
CA SER A 66 -30.94 8.27 -0.04
C SER A 66 -30.40 7.67 -1.34
N GLU A 67 -29.16 8.02 -1.70
CA GLU A 67 -28.46 7.52 -2.87
C GLU A 67 -27.52 6.39 -2.43
N ILE A 68 -27.98 5.14 -2.56
CA ILE A 68 -27.08 3.98 -2.43
C ILE A 68 -26.35 3.83 -3.76
N THR A 69 -25.21 4.51 -3.90
CA THR A 69 -24.29 4.24 -5.00
C THR A 69 -23.36 3.13 -4.57
N MET A 70 -23.86 1.89 -4.58
CA MET A 70 -22.94 0.77 -4.69
C MET A 70 -22.28 0.86 -6.08
N PRO A 71 -20.95 0.78 -6.18
CA PRO A 71 -20.30 0.66 -7.46
C PRO A 71 -20.89 -0.57 -8.15
N GLU A 72 -21.49 -0.35 -9.33
CA GLU A 72 -22.19 -1.41 -10.02
C GLU A 72 -21.24 -2.59 -10.27
N PRO A 73 -21.70 -3.84 -10.12
CA PRO A 73 -20.90 -4.99 -10.49
C PRO A 73 -20.43 -4.84 -11.94
N GLY A 74 -19.12 -4.92 -12.16
CA GLY A 74 -18.55 -4.68 -13.48
C GLY A 74 -18.11 -3.24 -13.73
N ILE A 75 -17.86 -2.43 -12.71
CA ILE A 75 -17.07 -1.19 -12.83
C ILE A 75 -15.64 -1.43 -12.33
N PHE A 76 -14.66 -0.91 -13.06
CA PHE A 76 -13.28 -0.79 -12.58
C PHE A 76 -12.76 0.64 -12.73
N TYR A 77 -11.75 0.96 -11.92
CA TYR A 77 -11.11 2.27 -11.85
C TYR A 77 -9.71 2.15 -12.42
N GLN A 78 -9.47 2.75 -13.58
CA GLN A 78 -8.18 2.71 -14.27
C GLN A 78 -7.35 3.93 -13.89
N ILE A 79 -6.12 3.70 -13.45
CA ILE A 79 -5.19 4.76 -13.07
C ILE A 79 -4.28 5.08 -14.26
N GLY A 80 -4.40 6.28 -14.81
CA GLY A 80 -3.55 6.79 -15.87
C GLY A 80 -2.11 7.01 -15.42
N SER A 81 -1.17 7.01 -16.39
CA SER A 81 0.23 7.37 -16.12
C SER A 81 0.43 8.82 -15.70
N ASP A 82 -0.55 9.67 -16.01
CA ASP A 82 -0.63 11.08 -15.67
C ASP A 82 -1.36 11.35 -14.35
N GLY A 83 -1.78 10.30 -13.64
CA GLY A 83 -2.57 10.42 -12.42
C GLY A 83 -4.07 10.55 -12.65
N SER A 84 -4.53 10.59 -13.90
CA SER A 84 -5.97 10.56 -14.20
C SER A 84 -6.62 9.28 -13.66
N VAL A 85 -7.90 9.37 -13.33
CA VAL A 85 -8.70 8.22 -12.91
C VAL A 85 -9.89 8.10 -13.83
N ASN A 86 -10.01 6.97 -14.53
CA ASN A 86 -11.15 6.67 -15.38
C ASN A 86 -12.03 5.62 -14.70
N ILE A 87 -13.33 5.86 -14.70
CA ILE A 87 -14.35 4.91 -14.27
C ILE A 87 -14.85 4.21 -15.53
N VAL A 88 -14.66 2.90 -15.60
CA VAL A 88 -14.83 2.13 -16.83
C VAL A 88 -15.80 1.00 -16.60
N ASP A 89 -16.74 0.83 -17.53
CA ASP A 89 -17.59 -0.35 -17.60
C ASP A 89 -16.75 -1.56 -18.08
N ALA A 90 -16.71 -2.60 -17.26
CA ALA A 90 -15.91 -3.81 -17.49
C ALA A 90 -16.40 -4.65 -18.66
N LEU A 91 -17.68 -4.54 -19.03
CA LEU A 91 -18.27 -5.34 -20.10
C LEU A 91 -18.05 -4.68 -21.47
N SER A 92 -18.32 -3.38 -21.57
CA SER A 92 -18.24 -2.62 -22.82
C SER A 92 -16.87 -1.99 -23.06
N GLY A 93 -16.09 -1.76 -21.99
CA GLY A 93 -14.86 -0.97 -22.02
C GLY A 93 -15.10 0.53 -22.17
N GLU A 94 -16.35 0.99 -22.05
CA GLU A 94 -16.70 2.41 -22.14
C GLU A 94 -16.24 3.17 -20.89
N VAL A 95 -15.61 4.33 -21.12
CA VAL A 95 -15.27 5.26 -20.04
C VAL A 95 -16.55 6.02 -19.68
N LEU A 96 -17.10 5.71 -18.51
CA LEU A 96 -18.31 6.34 -17.98
C LEU A 96 -18.02 7.74 -17.43
N GLU A 97 -16.85 7.89 -16.81
CA GLU A 97 -16.37 9.17 -16.26
C GLU A 97 -14.84 9.21 -16.30
N SER A 98 -14.29 10.41 -16.54
CA SER A 98 -12.85 10.65 -16.52
C SER A 98 -12.56 11.80 -15.57
N CYS A 99 -11.76 11.52 -14.55
CA CYS A 99 -11.31 12.47 -13.55
C CYS A 99 -9.87 12.86 -13.87
N SER A 100 -9.59 14.16 -13.90
CA SER A 100 -8.25 14.68 -14.19
C SER A 100 -7.22 14.32 -13.11
N GLY A 101 -7.66 13.82 -11.95
CA GLY A 101 -6.80 13.57 -10.82
C GLY A 101 -6.37 14.87 -10.13
N GLY A 102 -6.12 14.79 -8.83
CA GLY A 102 -5.43 15.83 -8.08
C GLY A 102 -3.95 15.83 -8.44
N SER A 103 -3.25 16.96 -8.27
CA SER A 103 -1.82 17.02 -8.61
C SER A 103 -0.91 16.33 -7.60
N GLU A 104 -1.39 16.01 -6.39
CA GLU A 104 -0.55 15.56 -5.28
C GLU A 104 -1.28 14.67 -4.26
N TYR A 105 -0.49 13.84 -3.58
CA TYR A 105 -0.91 13.07 -2.40
C TYR A 105 -0.75 13.94 -1.16
N LYS A 106 -1.72 13.86 -0.24
CA LYS A 106 -1.72 14.59 1.03
C LYS A 106 -1.77 13.61 2.18
N GLU A 107 -1.16 13.95 3.31
CA GLU A 107 -1.37 13.18 4.54
C GLU A 107 -2.83 13.34 5.01
N ILE A 108 -3.42 12.27 5.54
CA ILE A 108 -4.77 12.32 6.10
C ILE A 108 -4.69 13.00 7.47
N ASP A 109 -5.36 14.13 7.60
CA ASP A 109 -5.61 14.77 8.89
C ASP A 109 -6.73 14.01 9.64
N GLU A 110 -6.49 13.65 10.89
CA GLU A 110 -7.44 12.82 11.67
C GLU A 110 -8.74 13.56 11.97
N ASP A 111 -8.69 14.85 12.26
CA ASP A 111 -9.89 15.66 12.52
C ASP A 111 -10.68 15.85 11.21
N GLU A 112 -10.01 16.08 10.07
CA GLU A 112 -10.66 16.11 8.76
C GLU A 112 -11.33 14.76 8.47
N TRP A 113 -10.61 13.65 8.64
CA TRP A 113 -11.11 12.30 8.40
C TRP A 113 -12.38 12.02 9.22
N GLU A 114 -12.34 12.24 10.53
CA GLU A 114 -13.50 12.04 11.39
C GLU A 114 -14.68 12.94 10.98
N SER A 115 -14.40 14.17 10.55
CA SER A 115 -15.43 15.11 10.11
C SER A 115 -16.15 14.68 8.83
N LEU A 116 -15.58 13.80 8.01
CA LEU A 116 -16.21 13.30 6.80
C LEU A 116 -17.41 12.40 7.09
N PHE A 117 -17.40 11.71 8.23
CA PHE A 117 -18.45 10.74 8.59
C PHE A 117 -19.65 11.44 9.21
N THR A 118 -20.84 10.89 8.94
CA THR A 118 -22.08 11.31 9.61
C THR A 118 -22.34 10.46 10.85
N CYS A 119 -23.08 11.03 11.81
CA CYS A 119 -23.55 10.34 13.00
C CYS A 119 -22.45 9.71 13.90
N GLY A 120 -21.19 10.17 13.78
CA GLY A 120 -20.06 9.66 14.57
C GLY A 120 -19.67 8.22 14.23
N LEU A 121 -20.13 7.68 13.10
CA LEU A 121 -19.77 6.34 12.62
C LEU A 121 -18.49 6.41 11.80
N THR A 122 -17.35 6.57 12.46
CA THR A 122 -16.04 6.65 11.81
C THR A 122 -15.44 5.27 11.58
N VAL A 123 -14.66 5.13 10.50
CA VAL A 123 -13.80 3.97 10.28
C VAL A 123 -12.44 4.28 10.89
N ASP A 124 -11.97 3.43 11.81
CA ASP A 124 -10.68 3.62 12.47
C ASP A 124 -9.52 3.32 11.52
N ILE A 125 -8.63 4.30 11.37
CA ILE A 125 -7.40 4.19 10.56
C ILE A 125 -6.13 4.36 11.40
N SER A 126 -6.24 4.41 12.73
CA SER A 126 -5.12 4.68 13.64
C SER A 126 -4.05 3.60 13.65
N SER A 127 -4.39 2.38 13.22
CA SER A 127 -3.43 1.27 13.13
C SER A 127 -2.47 1.36 11.94
N TYR A 128 -2.77 2.21 10.94
CA TYR A 128 -1.97 2.33 9.72
C TYR A 128 -0.82 3.33 9.92
N SER A 129 0.36 2.98 9.43
CA SER A 129 1.57 3.80 9.59
C SER A 129 1.67 4.91 8.54
N GLU A 130 1.30 4.60 7.30
CA GLU A 130 1.18 5.54 6.19
C GLU A 130 -0.31 5.79 5.91
N ARG A 131 -0.69 7.07 5.90
CA ARG A 131 -2.08 7.50 5.74
C ARG A 131 -2.13 8.66 4.77
N LEU A 132 -2.32 8.36 3.50
CA LEU A 132 -2.33 9.34 2.42
C LEU A 132 -3.71 9.40 1.76
N GLN A 133 -4.09 10.56 1.26
CA GLN A 133 -5.24 10.74 0.39
C GLN A 133 -4.84 11.34 -0.95
N TYR A 134 -5.64 11.00 -1.97
CA TYR A 134 -5.52 11.49 -3.32
C TYR A 134 -6.91 11.87 -3.84
N ASP A 135 -7.13 13.17 -4.01
CA ASP A 135 -8.38 13.73 -4.53
C ASP A 135 -8.44 13.49 -6.04
N ALA A 136 -9.17 12.48 -6.53
CA ALA A 136 -9.28 12.25 -7.97
C ALA A 136 -10.22 13.27 -8.64
N SER A 137 -11.29 13.63 -7.94
CA SER A 137 -12.22 14.72 -8.27
C SER A 137 -12.91 15.20 -6.98
N ASP A 138 -13.84 16.15 -7.09
CA ASP A 138 -14.67 16.57 -5.95
C ASP A 138 -15.53 15.42 -5.39
N ASN A 139 -15.80 14.39 -6.20
CA ASN A 139 -16.67 13.26 -5.85
C ASN A 139 -15.90 12.00 -5.45
N TYR A 140 -14.64 11.86 -5.88
CA TYR A 140 -13.87 10.63 -5.69
C TYR A 140 -12.54 10.94 -5.03
N ARG A 141 -12.31 10.30 -3.88
CA ARG A 141 -11.05 10.40 -3.13
C ARG A 141 -10.51 9.00 -2.85
N PHE A 142 -9.26 8.76 -3.19
CA PHE A 142 -8.56 7.54 -2.81
C PHE A 142 -7.85 7.76 -1.49
N TYR A 143 -7.87 6.75 -0.62
CA TYR A 143 -7.08 6.70 0.60
C TYR A 143 -6.11 5.54 0.50
N LEU A 144 -4.85 5.79 0.79
CA LEU A 144 -3.79 4.81 0.75
C LEU A 144 -3.26 4.61 2.16
N LEU A 145 -3.45 3.40 2.66
CA LEU A 145 -3.27 3.02 4.06
C LEU A 145 -2.32 1.82 4.12
N ASP A 146 -1.03 2.08 4.30
CA ASP A 146 0.04 1.10 4.14
C ASP A 146 -0.05 0.32 2.80
N ASP A 147 -0.47 -0.94 2.82
CA ASP A 147 -0.64 -1.79 1.63
C ASP A 147 -2.08 -1.80 1.08
N GLU A 148 -2.98 -1.05 1.69
CA GLU A 148 -4.38 -0.95 1.30
C GLU A 148 -4.68 0.30 0.46
N VAL A 149 -5.61 0.14 -0.47
CA VAL A 149 -6.19 1.24 -1.25
C VAL A 149 -7.68 1.24 -1.03
N TRP A 150 -8.22 2.36 -0.59
CA TRP A 150 -9.65 2.56 -0.39
C TRP A 150 -10.16 3.68 -1.31
N LEU A 151 -11.43 3.61 -1.68
CA LEU A 151 -12.13 4.62 -2.47
C LEU A 151 -13.29 5.19 -1.67
N GLY A 152 -13.26 6.49 -1.41
CA GLY A 152 -14.37 7.25 -0.88
C GLY A 152 -15.15 7.94 -1.99
N THR A 153 -16.48 7.87 -1.91
CA THR A 153 -17.34 8.81 -2.62
C THR A 153 -17.71 9.94 -1.68
N VAL A 154 -17.41 11.17 -2.08
CA VAL A 154 -17.57 12.37 -1.25
C VAL A 154 -18.58 13.29 -1.92
N ARG A 155 -19.46 13.90 -1.12
CA ARG A 155 -20.39 14.92 -1.60
C ARG A 155 -20.59 15.96 -0.52
N ASP A 156 -20.52 17.23 -0.89
CA ASP A 156 -20.65 18.36 0.04
C ASP A 156 -19.72 18.24 1.27
N GLY A 157 -18.51 17.69 1.06
CA GLY A 157 -17.52 17.48 2.12
C GLY A 157 -17.87 16.35 3.10
N LYS A 158 -18.83 15.48 2.76
CA LYS A 158 -19.21 14.31 3.56
C LYS A 158 -18.99 13.02 2.77
N LEU A 159 -18.55 11.99 3.47
CA LEU A 159 -18.40 10.66 2.90
C LEU A 159 -19.79 10.04 2.74
N LEU A 160 -20.14 9.63 1.53
CA LEU A 160 -21.36 8.88 1.26
C LEU A 160 -21.10 7.37 1.37
N SER A 161 -19.96 6.92 0.85
CA SER A 161 -19.53 5.53 0.95
C SER A 161 -18.01 5.40 0.92
N LEU A 162 -17.52 4.31 1.51
CA LEU A 162 -16.11 3.95 1.54
C LEU A 162 -15.96 2.48 1.17
N PHE A 163 -15.05 2.20 0.25
CA PHE A 163 -14.80 0.86 -0.25
C PHE A 163 -13.33 0.50 -0.15
N LYS A 164 -13.03 -0.74 0.22
CA LYS A 164 -11.71 -1.34 0.00
C LYS A 164 -11.60 -1.75 -1.46
N MET A 165 -10.43 -1.48 -2.04
CA MET A 165 -10.13 -1.73 -3.44
C MET A 165 -9.08 -2.82 -3.57
N THR A 166 -9.18 -3.63 -4.62
CA THR A 166 -8.15 -4.60 -5.00
C THR A 166 -7.60 -4.24 -6.36
N ALA A 167 -6.27 -4.22 -6.49
CA ALA A 167 -5.61 -4.03 -7.77
C ALA A 167 -5.76 -5.30 -8.63
N ASN A 168 -6.35 -5.16 -9.81
CA ASN A 168 -6.31 -6.16 -10.86
C ASN A 168 -4.97 -6.01 -11.57
N THR A 169 -3.92 -6.63 -11.03
CA THR A 169 -2.68 -6.76 -11.78
C THR A 169 -2.89 -7.81 -12.87
N ALA A 170 -2.85 -7.40 -14.14
CA ALA A 170 -2.72 -8.35 -15.25
C ALA A 170 -1.50 -9.25 -14.98
N LYS A 171 -1.71 -10.57 -15.03
CA LYS A 171 -0.62 -11.56 -14.98
C LYS A 171 0.14 -11.60 -16.29
#